data_AF-A0AAV7K793-F1
#
_entry.id   AF-A0AAV7K793-F1
#
_cell.length_a   1.000
_cell.length_b   1.000
_cell.length_c   1.000
_cell.angle_alpha   90.00
_cell.angle_beta   90.00
_cell.angle_gamma   90.00
#
_symmetry.space_group_name_H-M   'P 1'
#
loop_
_entity.id
_entity.type
_entity.pdbx_description
1 polymer ?
#
loop_
_entity_poly.entity_id
_entity_poly.type
_entity_poly.pdbx_seq_one_letter_code
_entity_poly.pdbx_strand_id
1 'polypeptide(L)'
;MKPWAGEHFNGAHWVFQQDSAPSRKAKMTSEWLKLNLPEFISTEEWPASSPDLNPMDFCIWSILESRVCAKPHKNVESLKSSLRREWDLVSEDVLRAAVDNFYKRLSLCIAAKGNTFEELD
;
A
#
# COMPACT_ATOMS: atom_id res chain seq x y z
N MET A 1 4.76 -2.21 13.14
CA MET A 1 5.26 -2.92 11.93
C MET A 1 6.29 -3.99 12.28
N LYS A 2 7.49 -3.66 12.78
CA LYS A 2 8.52 -4.68 13.08
C LYS A 2 8.07 -5.82 14.02
N PRO A 3 7.35 -5.56 15.13
CA PRO A 3 6.79 -6.64 15.96
C PRO A 3 5.76 -7.49 15.21
N TRP A 4 4.79 -6.83 14.56
CA TRP A 4 3.77 -7.48 13.74
C TRP A 4 4.37 -8.37 12.64
N ALA A 5 5.36 -7.87 11.91
CA ALA A 5 6.04 -8.60 10.85
C ALA A 5 6.78 -9.84 11.40
N GLY A 6 7.39 -9.75 12.58
CA GLY A 6 8.01 -10.89 13.25
C GLY A 6 7.01 -11.99 13.58
N GLU A 7 5.81 -11.62 14.03
CA GLU A 7 4.72 -12.56 14.35
C GLU A 7 4.10 -13.20 13.10
N HIS A 8 4.00 -12.46 11.99
CA HIS A 8 3.23 -12.89 10.81
C HIS A 8 4.07 -13.54 9.71
N PHE A 9 5.32 -13.10 9.53
CA PHE A 9 6.19 -13.66 8.49
C PHE A 9 7.06 -14.82 8.99
N ASN A 10 7.07 -15.10 10.29
CA ASN A 10 7.73 -16.26 10.90
C ASN A 10 9.20 -16.44 10.46
N GLY A 11 9.93 -15.32 10.33
CA GLY A 11 11.32 -15.29 9.88
C GLY A 11 11.53 -15.27 8.36
N ALA A 12 10.47 -15.29 7.55
CA ALA A 12 10.55 -15.09 6.11
C ALA A 12 11.04 -13.67 5.78
N HIS A 13 11.74 -13.55 4.65
CA HIS A 13 12.19 -12.27 4.11
C HIS A 13 10.98 -11.46 3.61
N TRP A 14 11.00 -10.14 3.83
CA TRP A 14 9.95 -9.24 3.40
C TRP A 14 10.52 -7.87 3.06
N VAL A 15 9.81 -7.13 2.22
CA VAL A 15 10.21 -5.80 1.76
C VAL A 15 9.20 -4.78 2.25
N PHE A 16 9.67 -3.69 2.85
CA PHE A 16 8.81 -2.55 3.15
C PHE A 16 8.75 -1.58 1.97
N GLN A 17 7.53 -1.24 1.57
CA GLN A 17 7.25 -0.23 0.56
C GLN A 17 6.41 0.89 1.18
N GLN A 18 6.71 2.14 0.80
CA GLN A 18 5.89 3.31 1.14
C GLN A 18 5.91 4.32 -0.01
N ASP A 19 4.88 5.18 -0.07
CA ASP A 19 4.83 6.28 -1.03
C ASP A 19 5.97 7.28 -0.84
N SER A 20 6.24 8.07 -1.90
CA SER A 20 7.26 9.12 -1.88
C SER A 20 6.73 10.46 -1.38
N ALA A 21 5.68 10.51 -0.54
CA ALA A 21 5.12 11.77 -0.06
C ALA A 21 6.19 12.58 0.73
N PRO A 22 6.18 13.93 0.67
CA PRO A 22 7.21 14.75 1.30
C PRO A 22 7.41 14.48 2.80
N SER A 23 6.33 14.17 3.52
CA SER A 23 6.37 13.81 4.96
C SER A 23 7.12 12.50 5.24
N ARG A 24 7.29 11.63 4.24
CA ARG A 24 8.01 10.35 4.35
C ARG A 24 9.48 10.42 3.90
N LYS A 25 9.96 11.59 3.48
CA LYS A 25 11.36 11.83 3.05
C LYS A 25 12.29 12.29 4.18
N ALA A 26 11.80 12.31 5.42
CA ALA A 26 12.63 12.72 6.55
C ALA A 26 13.83 11.77 6.69
N LYS A 27 15.05 12.32 6.58
CA LYS A 27 16.31 11.57 6.62
C LYS A 27 16.38 10.57 7.79
N MET A 28 15.99 11.03 8.98
CA MET A 28 15.97 10.20 10.19
C MET A 28 15.03 8.98 10.08
N THR A 29 13.88 9.14 9.42
CA THR A 29 12.94 8.02 9.21
C THR A 29 13.51 7.03 8.20
N SER A 30 14.05 7.51 7.08
CA SER A 30 14.67 6.66 6.06
C SER A 30 15.87 5.88 6.61
N GLU A 31 16.74 6.52 7.41
CA GLU A 31 17.87 5.86 8.06
C GLU A 31 17.41 4.77 9.04
N TRP A 32 16.37 5.07 9.84
CA TRP A 32 15.81 4.07 10.75
C TRP A 32 15.25 2.87 9.99
N LEU A 33 14.51 3.08 8.89
CA LEU A 33 13.93 2.01 8.07
C LEU A 33 15.03 1.14 7.44
N LYS A 34 16.06 1.75 6.83
CA LYS A 34 17.21 1.05 6.24
C LYS A 34 17.98 0.21 7.27
N LEU A 35 18.09 0.68 8.52
CA LEU A 35 18.82 -0.02 9.58
C LEU A 35 18.01 -1.13 10.26
N ASN A 36 16.69 -0.98 10.37
CA ASN A 36 15.87 -1.82 11.24
C ASN A 36 15.01 -2.86 10.53
N LEU A 37 14.84 -2.74 9.21
CA LEU A 37 14.04 -3.64 8.39
C LEU A 37 14.93 -4.53 7.53
N PRO A 38 14.49 -5.75 7.18
CA PRO A 38 15.28 -6.64 6.33
C PRO A 38 15.50 -6.07 4.92
N GLU A 39 14.50 -5.40 4.35
CA GLU A 39 14.62 -4.67 3.10
C GLU A 39 13.61 -3.52 3.05
N PHE A 40 13.98 -2.43 2.39
CA PHE A 40 13.17 -1.21 2.29
C PHE A 40 13.38 -0.55 0.92
N ILE A 41 12.29 -0.38 0.18
CA ILE A 41 12.28 0.41 -1.06
C ILE A 41 12.26 1.88 -0.67
N SER A 42 13.39 2.55 -0.83
CA SER A 42 13.55 3.93 -0.44
C SER A 42 12.79 4.89 -1.36
N THR A 43 12.63 6.13 -0.90
CA THR A 43 12.04 7.21 -1.70
C THR A 43 12.85 7.57 -2.94
N GLU A 44 14.11 7.13 -3.02
CA GLU A 44 14.98 7.28 -4.18
C GLU A 44 14.75 6.18 -5.22
N GLU A 45 14.31 5.00 -4.78
CA GLU A 45 14.02 3.83 -5.63
C GLU A 45 12.56 3.83 -6.10
N TRP A 46 11.65 4.48 -5.35
CA TRP A 46 10.26 4.61 -5.73
C TRP A 46 10.03 5.81 -6.66
N PRO A 47 9.33 5.63 -7.80
CA PRO A 47 9.01 6.75 -8.68
C PRO A 47 8.08 7.76 -7.98
N ALA A 48 8.39 9.05 -8.15
CA ALA A 48 7.60 10.12 -7.57
C ALA A 48 6.16 10.11 -8.10
N SER A 49 5.19 10.45 -7.26
CA SER A 49 3.78 10.62 -7.64
C SER A 49 3.19 9.42 -8.38
N SER A 50 3.50 8.20 -7.92
CA SER A 50 3.05 6.95 -8.55
C SER A 50 2.03 6.18 -7.69
N PRO A 51 0.81 6.70 -7.49
CA PRO A 51 -0.26 5.96 -6.80
C PRO A 51 -0.63 4.69 -7.56
N ASP A 52 -0.48 4.69 -8.89
CA ASP A 52 -0.77 3.54 -9.76
C ASP A 52 0.14 2.33 -9.50
N LEU A 53 1.21 2.52 -8.71
CA LEU A 53 2.13 1.46 -8.31
C LEU A 53 1.99 1.08 -6.83
N ASN A 54 1.11 1.72 -6.05
CA ASN A 54 0.90 1.38 -4.65
C ASN A 54 -0.40 0.56 -4.49
N PRO A 55 -0.35 -0.73 -4.10
CA PRO A 55 -1.54 -1.58 -3.92
C PRO A 55 -2.58 -1.01 -2.96
N MET A 56 -2.14 -0.24 -1.95
CA MET A 56 -3.07 0.45 -1.07
C MET A 56 -3.89 1.49 -1.83
N ASP A 57 -3.26 2.26 -2.72
CA ASP A 57 -3.89 3.38 -3.44
C ASP A 57 -4.74 2.90 -4.62
N PHE A 58 -4.21 2.02 -5.48
CA PHE A 58 -4.95 1.60 -6.69
C PHE A 58 -6.04 0.56 -6.43
N CYS A 59 -6.07 -0.10 -5.26
CA CYS A 59 -7.03 -1.19 -5.00
C CYS A 59 -7.67 -1.11 -3.61
N ILE A 60 -6.87 -1.25 -2.55
CA ILE A 60 -7.42 -1.55 -1.22
C ILE A 60 -8.25 -0.39 -0.66
N TRP A 61 -7.81 0.86 -0.84
CA TRP A 61 -8.58 2.02 -0.41
C TRP A 61 -9.92 2.15 -1.13
N SER A 62 -9.98 1.87 -2.43
CA SER A 62 -11.24 1.89 -3.20
C SER A 62 -12.25 0.86 -2.67
N ILE A 63 -11.78 -0.36 -2.35
CA ILE A 63 -12.62 -1.42 -1.76
C ILE A 63 -13.18 -0.97 -0.40
N LEU A 64 -12.32 -0.45 0.47
CA LEU A 64 -12.72 -0.01 1.80
C LEU A 64 -13.69 1.17 1.73
N GLU A 65 -13.39 2.17 0.89
CA GLU A 65 -14.26 3.33 0.68
C GLU A 65 -15.64 2.88 0.19
N SER A 66 -15.70 2.02 -0.83
CA SER A 66 -16.96 1.49 -1.36
C SER A 66 -17.81 0.80 -0.27
N ARG A 67 -17.18 -0.04 0.55
CA ARG A 67 -17.88 -0.79 1.62
C ARG A 67 -18.29 0.10 2.79
N VAL A 68 -17.39 0.97 3.25
CA VAL A 68 -17.61 1.83 4.42
C VAL A 68 -18.60 2.95 4.11
N CYS A 69 -18.52 3.54 2.92
CA CYS A 69 -19.37 4.64 2.48
C CYS A 69 -20.72 4.18 1.90
N ALA A 70 -20.98 2.86 1.82
CA ALA A 70 -22.30 2.33 1.46
C ALA A 70 -23.42 2.79 2.42
N LYS A 71 -23.07 3.28 3.61
CA LYS A 71 -24.00 3.87 4.58
C LYS A 71 -23.39 5.13 5.21
N PRO A 72 -24.22 6.15 5.53
CA PRO A 72 -23.75 7.34 6.23
C PRO A 72 -23.40 7.04 7.69
N HIS A 73 -22.37 7.73 8.18
CA HIS A 73 -21.90 7.63 9.57
C HIS A 73 -22.29 8.89 10.36
N LYS A 74 -22.70 8.72 11.61
CA LYS A 74 -23.16 9.84 12.46
C LYS A 74 -22.01 10.64 13.05
N ASN A 75 -20.84 10.03 13.18
CA ASN A 75 -19.63 10.63 13.74
C ASN A 75 -18.38 9.83 13.35
N VAL A 76 -17.21 10.40 13.67
CA VAL A 76 -15.90 9.82 13.38
C VAL A 76 -15.71 8.44 14.03
N GLU A 77 -16.27 8.20 15.22
CA GLU A 77 -16.12 6.90 15.89
C GLU A 77 -16.91 5.79 15.21
N SER A 78 -18.11 6.09 14.72
CA SER A 78 -18.88 5.15 13.88
C SER A 78 -18.15 4.84 12.57
N LEU A 79 -17.52 5.85 11.94
CA LEU A 79 -16.71 5.66 10.74
C LEU A 79 -15.50 4.77 11.00
N LYS A 80 -14.71 5.05 12.05
CA LYS A 80 -13.55 4.23 12.44
C LYS A 80 -13.94 2.78 12.73
N SER A 81 -15.07 2.58 13.42
CA SER A 81 -15.57 1.24 13.75
C SER A 81 -15.98 0.48 12.50
N SER A 82 -16.66 1.15 11.56
CA SER A 82 -17.00 0.56 10.27
C SER A 82 -15.76 0.23 9.46
N LEU A 83 -14.76 1.11 9.42
CA LEU A 83 -13.52 0.89 8.68
C LEU A 83 -12.75 -0.34 9.18
N ARG A 84 -12.61 -0.50 10.50
CA ARG A 84 -11.97 -1.69 11.10
C ARG A 84 -12.72 -2.97 10.74
N ARG A 85 -14.05 -2.94 10.86
CA ARG A 85 -14.90 -4.08 10.50
C ARG A 85 -14.74 -4.47 9.03
N GLU A 86 -14.79 -3.50 8.11
CA GLU A 86 -14.65 -3.79 6.68
C GLU A 86 -13.24 -4.25 6.31
N TRP A 87 -12.21 -3.74 7.01
CA TRP A 87 -10.83 -4.21 6.88
C TRP A 87 -10.70 -5.69 7.24
N ASP A 88 -11.26 -6.11 8.37
CA ASP A 88 -11.23 -7.51 8.82
C ASP A 88 -12.00 -8.45 7.85
N LEU A 89 -12.88 -7.90 7.01
CA LEU A 89 -13.61 -8.61 5.96
C LEU A 89 -12.91 -8.59 4.59
N VAL A 90 -11.74 -7.96 4.46
CA VAL A 90 -10.92 -8.08 3.26
C VAL A 90 -10.20 -9.43 3.32
N SER A 91 -10.56 -10.34 2.42
CA SER A 91 -9.95 -11.67 2.36
C SER A 91 -8.50 -11.61 1.90
N GLU A 92 -7.70 -12.59 2.33
CA GLU A 92 -6.31 -12.74 1.85
C GLU A 92 -6.22 -12.82 0.33
N ASP A 93 -7.19 -13.46 -0.35
CA ASP A 93 -7.20 -13.56 -1.81
C ASP A 93 -7.26 -12.18 -2.49
N VAL A 94 -7.96 -11.21 -1.89
CA VAL A 94 -8.03 -9.84 -2.40
C VAL A 94 -6.69 -9.14 -2.19
N LEU A 95 -6.06 -9.34 -1.03
CA LEU A 95 -4.73 -8.79 -0.75
C LEU A 95 -3.67 -9.36 -1.70
N ARG A 96 -3.69 -10.68 -1.93
CA ARG A 96 -2.78 -11.35 -2.88
C ARG A 96 -3.01 -10.86 -4.30
N ALA A 97 -4.25 -10.78 -4.76
CA ALA A 97 -4.56 -10.25 -6.08
C ALA A 97 -4.09 -8.79 -6.26
N ALA A 98 -4.23 -7.94 -5.24
CA ALA A 98 -3.71 -6.57 -5.29
C ALA A 98 -2.18 -6.54 -5.39
N VAL A 99 -1.48 -7.39 -4.65
CA VAL A 99 -0.02 -7.52 -4.73
C VAL A 99 0.43 -8.09 -6.08
N ASP A 100 -0.23 -9.13 -6.60
CA ASP A 100 0.10 -9.71 -7.89
C ASP A 100 -0.10 -8.70 -9.04
N ASN A 101 -1.13 -7.85 -8.93
CA ASN A 101 -1.40 -6.79 -9.90
C ASN A 101 -0.30 -5.70 -9.92
N PHE A 102 0.50 -5.57 -8.86
CA PHE A 102 1.65 -4.67 -8.86
C PHE A 102 2.62 -4.97 -10.02
N TYR A 103 2.92 -6.26 -10.25
CA TYR A 103 3.85 -6.65 -11.33
C TYR A 103 3.28 -6.35 -12.73
N LYS A 104 1.96 -6.52 -12.91
CA LYS A 104 1.27 -6.14 -14.16
C LYS A 104 1.38 -4.62 -14.36
N ARG A 105 1.02 -3.83 -13.35
CA ARG A 105 1.06 -2.36 -13.38
C ARG A 105 2.47 -1.82 -13.57
N LEU A 106 3.47 -2.43 -12.95
CA LEU A 106 4.88 -2.08 -13.18
C LEU A 106 5.29 -2.31 -14.64
N SER A 107 4.87 -3.42 -15.24
CA SER A 107 5.15 -3.72 -16.65
C SER A 107 4.49 -2.70 -17.59
N LEU A 108 3.24 -2.30 -17.29
CA LEU A 108 2.53 -1.25 -18.02
C LEU A 108 3.23 0.11 -17.87
N CYS A 109 3.68 0.47 -16.67
CA CYS A 109 4.45 1.68 -16.42
C CYS A 109 5.75 1.73 -17.25
N ILE A 110 6.47 0.61 -17.33
CA ILE A 110 7.67 0.48 -18.17
C ILE A 110 7.31 0.65 -19.65
N ALA A 111 6.25 -0.01 -20.14
CA ALA A 111 5.79 0.12 -21.51
C ALA A 111 5.37 1.56 -21.86
N ALA A 112 4.73 2.25 -20.91
CA ALA A 112 4.35 3.66 -21.00
C ALA A 112 5.52 4.63 -20.79
N LYS A 113 6.74 4.13 -20.54
CA LYS A 113 7.95 4.91 -20.24
C LYS A 113 7.74 5.90 -19.07
N GLY A 114 7.01 5.47 -18.05
CA GLY A 114 6.70 6.26 -16.86
C GLY A 114 5.52 7.22 -17.01
N ASN A 115 4.79 7.19 -18.13
CA ASN A 115 3.50 7.91 -18.25
C ASN A 115 2.36 7.11 -17.62
N THR A 116 1.20 7.77 -17.44
CA THR A 116 -0.04 7.12 -17.00
C THR A 116 -0.45 6.00 -17.96
N PHE A 117 -0.94 4.88 -17.42
CA PHE A 117 -1.21 3.67 -18.20
C PHE A 117 -2.61 3.08 -17.96
N GLU A 118 -3.52 3.83 -17.33
CA GLU A 118 -4.92 3.41 -17.13
C GLU A 118 -5.69 3.21 -18.45
N GLU A 119 -5.19 3.75 -19.58
CA GLU A 119 -5.75 3.53 -20.92
C GLU A 119 -5.25 2.24 -21.61
N LEU A 120 -4.32 1.50 -20.98
CA LEU A 120 -3.70 0.28 -21.50
C LEU A 120 -4.21 -1.00 -20.82
N ASP A 121 -5.17 -0.88 -19.90
CA ASP A 121 -5.68 -1.97 -19.04
C ASP A 121 -6.82 -2.77 -19.69
#